data_AF-A0A924Z329-F1
#
_entry.id   AF-A0A924Z329-F1
#
_cell.length_a   1.000
_cell.length_b   1.000
_cell.length_c   1.000
_cell.angle_alpha   90.00
_cell.angle_beta   90.00
_cell.angle_gamma   90.00
#
_symmetry.space_group_name_H-M   'P 1'
#
loop_
_entity.id
_entity.type
_entity.pdbx_description
1 polymer ?
#
loop_
_entity_poly.entity_id
_entity_poly.type
_entity_poly.pdbx_seq_one_letter_code
_entity_poly.pdbx_strand_id
1 'polypeptide(L)' 'MEVNCAEACKNGCILGDDCPNTEYKEQTAKFIQETSLDQMIAMAEEAARKRRTAPPQWILPED' A
#
# COMPACT_ATOMS: atom_id res chain seq x y z
N MET A 1 -8.86 -17.35 6.15
CA MET A 1 -8.17 -17.49 4.86
C MET A 1 -7.08 -16.44 4.82
N GLU A 2 -5.83 -16.86 4.68
CA GLU A 2 -4.70 -15.93 4.60
C GLU A 2 -4.47 -15.64 3.12
N VAL A 3 -4.67 -14.39 2.71
CA VAL A 3 -4.49 -13.94 1.32
C VAL A 3 -3.37 -12.91 1.29
N ASN A 4 -2.41 -13.08 0.38
CA ASN A 4 -1.41 -12.05 0.13
C ASN A 4 -2.09 -10.87 -0.60
N CYS A 5 -2.65 -9.93 0.16
CA CYS A 5 -3.34 -8.78 -0.40
C CYS A 5 -2.45 -7.94 -1.34
N ALA A 6 -1.13 -7.93 -1.14
CA ALA A 6 -0.21 -7.16 -1.97
C ALA A 6 -0.13 -7.70 -3.42
N GLU A 7 -0.36 -8.99 -3.61
CA GLU A 7 -0.40 -9.62 -4.92
C GLU A 7 -1.83 -9.73 -5.45
N ALA A 8 -2.72 -10.30 -4.63
CA ALA A 8 -4.07 -10.66 -5.05
C ALA A 8 -5.01 -9.46 -5.23
N CYS A 9 -4.83 -8.40 -4.44
CA CYS A 9 -5.72 -7.23 -4.45
C CYS A 9 -5.11 -6.01 -5.16
N LYS A 10 -4.05 -6.20 -5.97
CA LYS A 10 -3.33 -5.10 -6.63
C LYS A 10 -4.23 -4.22 -7.53
N ASN A 11 -5.27 -4.81 -8.12
CA ASN A 11 -6.22 -4.13 -9.01
C ASN A 11 -7.59 -3.87 -8.34
N GLY A 12 -7.69 -4.03 -7.03
CA GLY A 12 -8.95 -3.97 -6.29
C GLY A 12 -9.17 -5.24 -5.44
N CYS A 13 -10.03 -5.14 -4.44
CA CYS A 13 -10.30 -6.25 -3.52
C CYS A 13 -11.03 -7.39 -4.26
N ILE A 14 -10.48 -8.60 -4.23
CA ILE A 14 -11.09 -9.79 -4.85
C ILE A 14 -12.10 -10.51 -3.96
N LEU A 15 -12.06 -10.25 -2.64
CA LEU A 15 -12.92 -10.90 -1.64
C LEU A 15 -14.16 -10.07 -1.29
N GLY A 16 -14.29 -8.85 -1.81
CA GLY A 16 -15.39 -7.96 -1.49
C GLY A 16 -15.48 -7.68 0.02
N ASP A 17 -16.63 -8.02 0.61
CA ASP A 17 -16.91 -7.82 2.03
C ASP A 17 -16.17 -8.81 2.95
N ASP A 18 -15.67 -9.93 2.42
CA ASP A 18 -14.89 -10.91 3.18
C ASP A 18 -13.40 -10.52 3.30
N CYS A 19 -13.07 -9.24 3.10
CA CYS A 19 -11.71 -8.75 3.23
C CYS A 19 -11.21 -8.93 4.68
N PRO A 20 -10.08 -9.64 4.91
CA PRO A 20 -9.55 -9.84 6.26
C PRO A 20 -9.11 -8.54 6.94
N ASN A 21 -8.90 -7.48 6.16
CA ASN A 21 -8.43 -6.16 6.62
C ASN A 21 -9.58 -5.13 6.74
N THR A 22 -10.83 -5.58 6.86
CA THR A 22 -12.01 -4.70 6.91
C THR A 22 -11.99 -3.75 8.11
N GLU A 23 -11.32 -4.12 9.20
CA GLU A 23 -11.15 -3.26 10.39
C GLU A 23 -10.46 -1.92 10.09
N TYR A 24 -9.63 -1.84 9.04
CA TYR A 24 -8.94 -0.61 8.64
C TYR A 24 -9.76 0.31 7.71
N LYS A 25 -11.01 -0.07 7.40
CA LYS A 25 -11.86 0.68 6.47
C LYS A 25 -12.15 2.10 6.97
N GLU A 26 -12.48 2.26 8.26
CA GLU A 26 -12.75 3.58 8.85
C GLU A 26 -11.52 4.47 8.87
N GLN A 27 -10.36 3.91 9.24
CA GLN A 27 -9.09 4.63 9.25
C GLN A 27 -8.71 5.11 7.83
N THR A 28 -8.92 4.26 6.83
CA THR A 28 -8.68 4.60 5.42
C THR A 28 -9.62 5.70 4.94
N ALA A 29 -10.91 5.62 5.29
CA ALA A 29 -11.89 6.65 4.94
C ALA A 29 -11.52 8.00 5.56
N LYS A 30 -11.11 8.00 6.84
CA LYS A 30 -10.62 9.19 7.53
C LYS A 30 -9.39 9.79 6.86
N PHE A 31 -8.41 8.96 6.52
CA PHE A 31 -7.20 9.39 5.81
C PHE A 31 -7.52 10.08 4.47
N ILE A 32 -8.43 9.50 3.67
CA ILE A 32 -8.84 10.07 2.38
C ILE A 32 -9.57 11.41 2.55
N GLN A 33 -10.38 11.55 3.60
CA GLN A 33 -11.12 12.79 3.87
C GLN A 33 -10.20 13.91 4.40
N GLU A 34 -9.22 13.57 5.22
CA GLU A 34 -8.35 14.53 5.91
C GLU A 34 -7.08 14.88 5.13
N THR A 35 -6.70 14.07 4.15
CA THR A 35 -5.49 14.29 3.34
C THR A 35 -5.86 14.88 1.99
N SER A 36 -5.33 16.06 1.66
CA SER A 36 -5.58 16.66 0.35
C SER A 36 -4.88 15.87 -0.76
N LEU A 37 -5.38 15.98 -1.99
CA LEU A 37 -4.75 15.37 -3.15
C LEU A 37 -3.28 15.82 -3.31
N ASP A 38 -3.00 17.10 -3.09
CA ASP A 38 -1.65 17.65 -3.16
C ASP A 38 -0.71 17.02 -2.12
N GLN A 39 -1.20 16.79 -0.90
CA GLN A 39 -0.44 16.10 0.14
C GLN A 39 -0.16 14.65 -0.25
N MET A 40 -1.13 13.94 -0.82
CA MET A 40 -0.93 12.57 -1.30
C MET A 40 0.12 12.50 -2.40
N ILE A 41 0.10 13.45 -3.34
CA ILE A 41 1.11 13.54 -4.41
C ILE A 41 2.50 13.79 -3.84
N ALA A 42 2.64 14.73 -2.89
CA ALA A 42 3.91 15.02 -2.24
C ALA A 42 4.49 13.78 -1.52
N MET A 43 3.64 13.00 -0.83
CA MET A 43 4.06 11.74 -0.21
C MET A 43 4.55 10.72 -1.24
N ALA A 44 3.86 10.60 -2.38
CA ALA A 44 4.22 9.68 -3.45
C ALA A 44 5.58 10.06 -4.09
N GLU A 45 5.81 11.35 -4.30
CA GLU A 45 7.09 11.88 -4.81
C GLU A 45 8.25 11.61 -3.85
N GLU A 46 8.04 11.84 -2.55
CA GLU A 46 9.05 11.58 -1.52
C GLU A 46 9.37 10.08 -1.42
N ALA A 47 8.36 9.22 -1.50
CA ALA A 47 8.57 7.77 -1.56
C ALA A 47 9.36 7.36 -2.82
N ALA A 48 9.07 7.96 -3.98
CA ALA A 48 9.81 7.73 -5.21
C ALA A 48 11.26 8.23 -5.13
N ARG A 49 11.49 9.39 -4.49
CA ARG A 49 12.83 9.92 -4.23
C ARG A 49 13.62 8.94 -3.35
N LYS A 50 13.05 8.50 -2.23
CA LYS A 50 13.68 7.53 -1.32
C LYS A 50 14.08 6.24 -2.04
N ARG A 51 13.20 5.67 -2.87
CA ARG A 51 13.51 4.46 -3.67
C ARG A 51 14.68 4.69 -4.64
N ARG A 52 14.75 5.87 -5.28
CA ARG A 52 15.82 6.20 -6.23
C ARG A 52 17.17 6.45 -5.55
N THR A 53 17.17 6.97 -4.32
CA THR A 53 18.40 7.27 -3.56
C THR A 53 18.82 6.14 -2.63
N ALA A 54 17.96 5.14 -2.41
CA ALA A 54 18.29 4.01 -1.56
C ALA A 54 19.40 3.16 -2.18
N PRO A 55 20.30 2.59 -1.35
CA PRO A 55 21.25 1.61 -1.82
C PRO A 55 20.52 0.38 -2.38
N PRO A 56 21.14 -0.35 -3.34
CA PRO A 56 20.54 -1.57 -3.88
C PRO A 56 20.28 -2.59 -2.77
N GLN A 57 19.07 -3.18 -2.80
CA GLN A 57 18.73 -4.32 -1.95
C GLN A 57 19.17 -5.59 -2.68
N TRP A 58 20.18 -6.27 -2.13
CA TRP A 58 20.63 -7.56 -2.64
C TRP A 58 19.75 -8.66 -2.04
N ILE A 59 18.85 -9.21 -2.85
CA ILE A 59 18.09 -10.40 -2.47
C ILE A 59 18.94 -11.60 -2.88
N LEU A 60 19.53 -12.29 -1.91
CA LEU A 60 20.17 -13.58 -2.14
C LEU A 60 19.05 -14.63 -2.28
N PRO A 61 19.07 -15.48 -3.31
CA PRO A 61 18.14 -16.61 -3.37
C PRO A 61 18.29 -17.47 -2.11
N GLU A 62 17.17 -17.91 -1.55
CA GLU A 62 17.18 -19.05 -0.64
C GLU A 62 17.34 -20.33 -1.49
N ASP A 63 18.13 -21.30 -1.00
CA ASP A 63 18.47 -22.55 -1.70
C ASP A 63 17.24 -23.31 -2.26
#